data_AF-A0A9X8N1Z5-F1
#
_entry.id   AF-A0A9X8N1Z5-F1
#
_cell.length_a   1.000
_cell.length_b   1.000
_cell.length_c   1.000
_cell.angle_alpha   90.00
_cell.angle_beta   90.00
_cell.angle_gamma   90.00
#
_symmetry.space_group_name_H-M   'P 1'
#
loop_
_entity.id
_entity.type
_entity.pdbx_description
1 polymer ?
#
loop_
_entity_poly.entity_id
_entity_poly.type
_entity_poly.pdbx_seq_one_letter_code
_entity_poly.pdbx_strand_id
1 'polypeptide(L)'
;MHALDILVPFARTGRIGAARIGAELRDVTEALGPPWAWGSSTGADGLPYLYAYGCLEVATCHAHCQVIYSVVVQTDWATMEWPSQEPGRAETFPGFPTYSEVLRALDEAGCTWETYEPLTCDDQCAIRVPASGAIFVFDTEDVADPLLCSVSVAVHRPHSCG
;
A
#
# COMPACT_ATOMS: atom_id res chain seq x y z
N MET A 1 -10.67 6.44 -12.83
CA MET A 1 -9.98 5.47 -11.98
C MET A 1 -10.68 5.44 -10.64
N HIS A 2 -10.84 4.27 -10.05
CA HIS A 2 -11.36 4.05 -8.70
C HIS A 2 -10.30 3.34 -7.86
N ALA A 3 -10.36 3.44 -6.54
CA ALA A 3 -9.41 2.77 -5.65
C ALA A 3 -9.33 1.26 -5.95
N LEU A 4 -10.47 0.61 -6.18
CA LEU A 4 -10.55 -0.82 -6.47
C LEU A 4 -9.81 -1.24 -7.77
N ASP A 5 -9.67 -0.34 -8.75
CA ASP A 5 -8.90 -0.59 -9.98
C ASP A 5 -7.40 -0.82 -9.69
N ILE A 6 -6.91 -0.29 -8.56
CA ILE A 6 -5.54 -0.44 -8.08
C ILE A 6 -5.46 -1.59 -7.07
N LEU A 7 -6.39 -1.63 -6.11
CA LEU A 7 -6.35 -2.55 -4.98
C LEU A 7 -6.54 -4.01 -5.40
N VAL A 8 -7.40 -4.29 -6.40
CA VAL A 8 -7.63 -5.67 -6.86
C VAL A 8 -6.38 -6.26 -7.53
N PRO A 9 -5.73 -5.60 -8.52
CA PRO A 9 -4.45 -6.06 -9.04
C PRO A 9 -3.38 -6.21 -7.95
N PHE A 10 -3.33 -5.27 -7.01
CA PHE A 10 -2.37 -5.31 -5.91
C PHE A 10 -2.61 -6.51 -4.99
N ALA A 11 -3.86 -6.80 -4.60
CA ALA A 11 -4.24 -8.01 -3.88
C ALA A 11 -3.83 -9.29 -4.58
N ARG A 12 -3.91 -9.34 -5.92
CA ARG A 12 -3.56 -10.54 -6.68
C ARG A 12 -2.07 -10.79 -6.77
N THR A 13 -1.26 -9.74 -6.70
CA THR A 13 0.12 -9.79 -7.19
C THR A 13 1.15 -9.25 -6.21
N GLY A 14 0.73 -8.50 -5.19
CA GLY A 14 1.59 -7.80 -4.25
C GLY A 14 2.49 -6.74 -4.91
N ARG A 15 2.12 -6.26 -6.10
CA ARG A 15 2.87 -5.26 -6.87
C ARG A 15 1.98 -4.20 -7.49
N ILE A 16 2.55 -3.02 -7.68
CA ILE A 16 1.96 -1.88 -8.39
C ILE A 16 3.00 -1.41 -9.40
N GLY A 17 2.83 -1.81 -10.67
CA GLY A 17 3.85 -1.56 -11.69
C GLY A 17 5.22 -2.09 -11.27
N ALA A 18 6.22 -1.20 -11.21
CA ALA A 18 7.58 -1.50 -10.76
C ALA A 18 7.71 -1.65 -9.24
N ALA A 19 6.77 -1.10 -8.45
CA ALA A 19 6.80 -1.18 -6.99
C ALA A 19 6.38 -2.59 -6.53
N ARG A 20 7.36 -3.35 -6.04
CA ARG A 20 7.16 -4.69 -5.44
C ARG A 20 8.28 -4.97 -4.46
N ILE A 21 8.03 -5.90 -3.54
CA ILE A 21 9.07 -6.42 -2.64
C ILE A 21 10.27 -6.91 -3.46
N GLY A 22 11.46 -6.49 -3.03
CA GLY A 22 12.73 -6.85 -3.65
C GLY A 22 13.12 -6.04 -4.89
N ALA A 23 12.27 -5.14 -5.39
CA ALA A 23 12.66 -4.19 -6.44
C ALA A 23 13.50 -3.05 -5.86
N GLU A 24 14.28 -2.36 -6.70
CA GLU A 24 15.04 -1.19 -6.30
C GLU A 24 14.21 0.09 -6.48
N LEU A 25 14.42 1.08 -5.62
CA LEU A 25 13.76 2.39 -5.73
C LEU A 25 13.96 3.03 -7.11
N ARG A 26 15.14 2.85 -7.72
CA ARG A 26 15.44 3.42 -9.04
C ARG A 26 14.47 2.96 -10.12
N ASP A 27 14.01 1.71 -10.06
CA ASP A 27 13.11 1.13 -11.06
C ASP A 27 11.71 1.75 -10.93
N VAL A 28 11.31 2.08 -9.70
CA VAL A 28 10.07 2.82 -9.42
C VAL A 28 10.19 4.27 -9.90
N THR A 29 11.32 4.91 -9.62
CA THR A 29 11.59 6.29 -10.07
C THR A 29 11.62 6.40 -11.60
N GLU A 30 12.17 5.42 -12.30
CA GLU A 30 12.18 5.37 -13.76
C GLU A 30 10.76 5.21 -14.32
N ALA A 31 9.92 4.42 -13.65
CA ALA A 31 8.54 4.16 -14.08
C ALA A 31 7.56 5.30 -13.74
N LEU A 32 7.73 5.96 -12.59
CA LEU A 32 6.75 6.91 -12.03
C LEU A 32 7.27 8.35 -11.94
N GLY A 33 8.52 8.59 -12.28
CA GLY A 33 9.20 9.86 -12.03
C GLY A 33 9.75 9.96 -10.60
N PRO A 34 10.26 11.13 -10.17
CA PRO A 34 10.75 11.30 -8.81
C PRO A 34 9.60 11.20 -7.77
N PRO A 35 9.90 10.71 -6.54
CA PRO A 35 8.94 10.73 -5.45
C PRO A 35 8.54 12.16 -5.10
N TRP A 36 7.28 12.35 -4.69
CA TRP A 36 6.73 13.65 -4.33
C TRP A 36 7.14 14.08 -2.92
N ALA A 37 7.33 13.11 -2.03
CA ALA A 37 7.86 13.32 -0.69
C ALA A 37 8.70 12.12 -0.23
N TRP A 38 9.59 12.35 0.74
CA TRP A 38 10.36 11.28 1.38
C TRP A 38 10.73 11.65 2.82
N GLY A 39 10.91 10.64 3.67
CA GLY A 39 11.26 10.83 5.08
C GLY A 39 11.59 9.53 5.82
N SER A 40 12.13 9.63 7.02
CA SER A 40 12.35 8.48 7.92
C SER A 40 11.17 8.34 8.88
N SER A 41 10.66 7.12 9.07
CA SER A 41 9.50 6.87 9.95
C SER A 41 9.86 6.76 11.44
N THR A 42 11.15 6.69 11.78
CA THR A 42 11.64 6.78 13.17
C THR A 42 12.88 7.69 13.23
N GLY A 43 13.20 8.19 14.43
CA GLY A 43 14.28 9.14 14.71
C GLY A 43 15.68 8.70 14.24
N ALA A 44 16.72 9.41 14.70
CA ALA A 44 18.09 9.44 14.16
C ALA A 44 18.81 8.09 13.90
N ASP A 45 18.22 6.95 14.26
CA ASP A 45 18.81 5.61 14.21
C ASP A 45 18.41 4.81 12.96
N GLY A 46 17.56 5.38 12.09
CA GLY A 46 17.44 4.99 10.68
C GLY A 46 16.66 3.70 10.40
N LEU A 47 15.69 3.82 9.48
CA LEU A 47 14.89 2.77 8.83
C LEU A 47 13.44 2.65 9.34
N PRO A 48 12.45 2.48 8.44
CA PRO A 48 12.49 2.73 6.99
C PRO A 48 12.70 4.19 6.60
N TYR A 49 13.27 4.37 5.41
CA TYR A 49 12.98 5.56 4.60
C TYR A 49 11.78 5.27 3.70
N LEU A 50 10.81 6.16 3.77
CA LEU A 50 9.57 6.16 3.01
C LEU A 50 9.72 7.12 1.83
N TYR A 51 9.21 6.71 0.67
CA TYR A 51 9.10 7.51 -0.54
C TYR A 51 7.66 7.46 -1.02
N ALA A 52 7.01 8.63 -1.12
CA ALA A 52 5.61 8.75 -1.48
C ALA A 52 5.45 9.28 -2.91
N TYR A 53 4.49 8.70 -3.63
CA TYR A 53 4.04 9.08 -4.97
C TYR A 53 2.54 9.41 -4.91
N GLY A 54 2.14 10.25 -3.96
CA GLY A 54 0.73 10.40 -3.56
C GLY A 54 0.35 9.31 -2.58
N CYS A 55 -0.76 8.61 -2.84
CA CYS A 55 -1.23 7.52 -1.98
C CYS A 55 -0.40 6.23 -2.07
N LEU A 56 0.51 6.11 -3.04
CA LEU A 56 1.48 5.00 -3.10
C LEU A 56 2.72 5.35 -2.30
N GLU A 57 3.05 4.53 -1.30
CA GLU A 57 4.27 4.65 -0.50
C GLU A 57 5.14 3.41 -0.63
N VAL A 58 6.45 3.59 -0.77
CA VAL A 58 7.43 2.50 -0.75
C VAL A 58 8.46 2.74 0.34
N ALA A 59 8.72 1.70 1.13
CA ALA A 59 9.72 1.70 2.19
C ALA A 59 10.95 0.89 1.76
N THR A 60 12.15 1.46 1.90
CA THR A 60 13.39 0.86 1.37
C THR A 60 14.48 0.63 2.43
N CYS A 61 15.42 -0.31 2.19
CA CYS A 61 16.67 -0.37 2.97
C CYS A 61 17.46 0.91 2.73
N HIS A 62 17.57 1.73 3.78
CA HIS A 62 18.38 2.95 3.81
C HIS A 62 19.89 2.66 3.86
N ALA A 63 20.33 1.49 4.36
CA ALA A 63 21.75 1.27 4.62
C ALA A 63 22.60 1.40 3.36
N HIS A 64 22.19 0.84 2.20
CA HIS A 64 22.91 1.04 0.93
C HIS A 64 22.11 0.71 -0.35
N CYS A 65 21.27 -0.32 -0.36
CA CYS A 65 20.77 -0.90 -1.61
C CYS A 65 19.43 -0.34 -2.12
N GLN A 66 18.71 0.45 -1.30
CA GLN A 66 17.39 1.00 -1.66
C GLN A 66 16.38 -0.03 -2.17
N VAL A 67 16.53 -1.29 -1.73
CA VAL A 67 15.59 -2.37 -2.03
C VAL A 67 14.32 -2.17 -1.23
N ILE A 68 13.18 -2.29 -1.92
CA ILE A 68 11.83 -2.15 -1.36
C ILE A 68 11.51 -3.35 -0.49
N TYR A 69 11.10 -3.08 0.74
CA TYR A 69 10.67 -4.09 1.70
C TYR A 69 9.24 -3.88 2.20
N SER A 70 8.62 -2.75 1.87
CA SER A 70 7.19 -2.51 2.05
C SER A 70 6.65 -1.69 0.88
N VAL A 71 5.46 -2.05 0.40
CA VAL A 71 4.64 -1.26 -0.52
C VAL A 71 3.29 -1.04 0.15
N VAL A 72 2.86 0.21 0.24
CA VAL A 72 1.62 0.61 0.91
C VAL A 72 0.80 1.49 -0.02
N VAL A 73 -0.51 1.27 -0.02
CA VAL A 73 -1.50 2.18 -0.62
C VAL A 73 -2.32 2.77 0.53
N GLN A 74 -2.19 4.06 0.77
CA GLN A 74 -3.01 4.81 1.70
C GLN A 74 -4.38 5.10 1.06
N THR A 75 -5.47 4.85 1.76
CA THR A 75 -6.84 5.03 1.26
C THR A 75 -7.72 5.85 2.20
N ASP A 76 -7.16 6.35 3.30
CA ASP A 76 -7.80 7.13 4.36
C ASP A 76 -7.90 8.63 4.04
N TRP A 77 -7.71 9.02 2.78
CA TRP A 77 -7.86 10.41 2.33
C TRP A 77 -9.14 10.55 1.52
N ALA A 78 -9.90 11.61 1.76
CA ALA A 78 -11.15 11.87 1.03
C ALA A 78 -10.95 11.91 -0.49
N THR A 79 -9.81 12.47 -0.91
CA THR A 79 -9.34 12.42 -2.29
C THR A 79 -8.01 11.72 -2.31
N MET A 80 -7.95 10.58 -3.01
CA MET A 80 -6.70 9.89 -3.28
C MET A 80 -5.99 10.56 -4.44
N GLU A 81 -4.66 10.64 -4.35
CA GLU A 81 -3.78 11.12 -5.41
C GLU A 81 -2.90 9.98 -5.91
N TRP A 82 -2.75 9.88 -7.22
CA TRP A 82 -2.02 8.78 -7.87
C TRP A 82 -1.11 9.29 -8.98
N PRO A 83 0.06 8.67 -9.19
CA PRO A 83 0.95 9.08 -10.27
C PRO A 83 0.28 8.83 -11.62
N SER A 84 0.16 9.88 -12.42
CA SER A 84 -0.35 9.79 -13.79
C SER A 84 0.79 9.62 -14.79
N GLN A 85 0.45 9.26 -16.03
CA GLN A 85 1.41 9.25 -17.13
C GLN A 85 1.79 10.67 -17.61
N GLU A 86 1.07 11.71 -17.17
CA GLU A 86 1.39 13.12 -17.48
C GLU A 86 2.33 13.69 -16.40
N PRO A 87 3.56 14.10 -16.76
CA PRO A 87 4.50 14.66 -15.79
C PRO A 87 3.90 15.87 -15.05
N GLY A 88 3.98 15.84 -13.72
CA GLY A 88 3.51 16.94 -12.86
C GLY A 88 2.00 16.96 -12.63
N ARG A 89 1.26 15.94 -13.06
CA ARG A 89 -0.18 15.81 -12.80
C ARG A 89 -0.49 14.53 -12.02
N ALA A 90 -1.28 14.67 -10.97
CA ALA A 90 -1.88 13.54 -10.25
C ALA A 90 -3.24 13.18 -10.87
N GLU A 91 -3.51 11.89 -10.99
CA GLU A 91 -4.88 11.42 -11.11
C GLU A 91 -5.52 11.39 -9.72
N THR A 92 -6.79 11.78 -9.63
CA THR A 92 -7.52 11.79 -8.37
C THR A 92 -8.80 11.00 -8.44
N PHE A 93 -9.16 10.38 -7.31
CA PHE A 93 -10.38 9.61 -7.16
C PHE A 93 -10.79 9.52 -5.68
N PRO A 94 -12.06 9.17 -5.38
CA PRO A 94 -12.52 9.05 -4.00
C PRO A 94 -11.74 7.97 -3.23
N GLY A 95 -11.36 8.28 -1.99
CA GLY A 95 -10.85 7.29 -1.03
C GLY A 95 -11.96 6.65 -0.21
N PHE A 96 -11.56 6.03 0.91
CA PHE A 96 -12.42 5.31 1.85
C PHE A 96 -13.34 4.25 1.21
N PRO A 97 -12.82 3.33 0.37
CA PRO A 97 -13.65 2.22 -0.10
C PRO A 97 -14.10 1.40 1.11
N THR A 98 -15.36 0.96 1.10
CA THR A 98 -15.91 0.27 2.27
C THR A 98 -15.47 -1.19 2.31
N TYR A 99 -15.55 -1.82 3.49
CA TYR A 99 -15.26 -3.24 3.68
C TYR A 99 -16.09 -4.10 2.73
N SER A 100 -17.39 -3.82 2.63
CA SER A 100 -18.29 -4.54 1.72
C SER A 100 -17.91 -4.36 0.25
N GLU A 101 -17.48 -3.17 -0.17
CA GLU A 101 -17.01 -2.91 -1.53
C GLU A 101 -15.71 -3.67 -1.84
N VAL A 102 -14.76 -3.67 -0.90
CA VAL A 102 -13.48 -4.37 -1.05
C VAL A 102 -13.69 -5.88 -1.13
N LEU A 103 -14.47 -6.47 -0.21
CA LEU A 103 -14.72 -7.92 -0.21
C LEU A 103 -15.40 -8.36 -1.51
N ARG A 104 -16.42 -7.62 -1.95
CA ARG A 104 -17.11 -7.90 -3.21
C ARG A 104 -16.15 -7.86 -4.40
N ALA A 105 -15.27 -6.87 -4.47
CA ALA A 105 -14.30 -6.74 -5.56
C ALA A 105 -13.24 -7.86 -5.53
N LEU A 106 -12.82 -8.30 -4.34
CA LEU A 106 -11.92 -9.45 -4.19
C LEU A 106 -12.61 -10.75 -4.64
N ASP A 107 -13.86 -10.97 -4.24
CA ASP A 107 -14.65 -12.15 -4.61
C ASP A 107 -14.89 -12.20 -6.13
N GLU A 108 -15.30 -11.07 -6.74
CA GLU A 108 -15.47 -10.92 -8.20
C GLU A 108 -14.16 -11.20 -8.96
N ALA A 109 -13.01 -10.87 -8.37
CA ALA A 109 -11.70 -11.14 -8.93
C ALA A 109 -11.14 -12.55 -8.65
N GLY A 110 -11.87 -13.37 -7.87
CA GLY A 110 -11.44 -14.70 -7.45
C GLY A 110 -10.28 -14.70 -6.43
N CYS A 111 -10.11 -13.61 -5.68
CA CYS A 111 -9.12 -13.49 -4.62
C CYS A 111 -9.66 -14.09 -3.32
N THR A 112 -9.09 -15.21 -2.88
CA THR A 112 -9.36 -15.72 -1.53
C THR A 112 -8.74 -14.80 -0.49
N TRP A 113 -9.49 -14.52 0.58
CA TRP A 113 -9.03 -13.73 1.71
C TRP A 113 -9.36 -14.42 3.04
N GLU A 114 -8.65 -14.06 4.09
CA GLU A 114 -8.84 -14.55 5.46
C GLU A 114 -8.76 -13.38 6.45
N THR A 115 -9.46 -13.48 7.60
CA THR A 115 -9.27 -12.51 8.69
C THR A 115 -7.82 -12.55 9.17
N TYR A 116 -7.25 -11.38 9.42
CA TYR A 116 -5.89 -11.22 9.88
C TYR A 116 -5.84 -10.71 11.32
N GLU A 117 -6.03 -11.64 12.25
CA GLU A 117 -6.05 -11.40 13.71
C GLU A 117 -4.92 -10.53 14.26
N PRO A 118 -3.65 -10.60 13.78
CA PRO A 118 -2.58 -9.78 14.34
C PRO A 118 -2.78 -8.26 14.23
N LEU A 119 -3.68 -7.80 13.33
CA LEU A 119 -4.04 -6.39 13.18
C LEU A 119 -5.54 -6.16 13.35
N THR A 120 -6.26 -7.08 13.98
CA THR A 120 -7.67 -6.87 14.35
C THR A 120 -7.71 -6.52 15.84
N CYS A 121 -8.23 -5.33 16.18
CA CYS A 121 -8.42 -4.85 17.55
C CYS A 121 -9.73 -4.03 17.67
N ASP A 122 -9.92 -3.32 18.78
CA ASP A 122 -11.23 -2.75 19.16
C ASP A 122 -11.80 -1.76 18.13
N ASP A 123 -10.94 -1.00 17.46
CA ASP A 123 -11.25 0.08 16.53
C ASP A 123 -10.86 -0.24 15.07
N GLN A 124 -10.20 -1.36 14.80
CA GLN A 124 -9.82 -1.76 13.44
C GLN A 124 -9.96 -3.25 13.19
N CYS A 125 -10.21 -3.62 11.95
CA CYS A 125 -10.12 -5.00 11.50
C CYS A 125 -9.19 -5.14 10.31
N ALA A 126 -8.66 -6.33 10.11
CA ALA A 126 -7.79 -6.61 8.98
C ALA A 126 -8.14 -7.93 8.29
N ILE A 127 -7.94 -7.95 6.97
CA ILE A 127 -7.95 -9.18 6.18
C ILE A 127 -6.63 -9.32 5.43
N ARG A 128 -6.29 -10.56 5.08
CA ARG A 128 -5.11 -10.88 4.28
C ARG A 128 -5.52 -11.66 3.04
N VAL A 129 -4.87 -11.36 1.92
CA VAL A 129 -4.93 -12.15 0.69
C VAL A 129 -3.68 -13.04 0.65
N PRO A 130 -3.78 -14.36 0.94
CA PRO A 130 -2.60 -15.21 1.12
C PRO A 130 -1.72 -15.31 -0.14
N ALA A 131 -2.32 -15.22 -1.33
CA ALA A 131 -1.63 -15.37 -2.60
C ALA A 131 -0.53 -14.30 -2.83
N SER A 132 -0.75 -13.07 -2.35
CA SER A 132 0.20 -11.96 -2.43
C SER A 132 0.83 -11.60 -1.09
N GLY A 133 0.18 -11.98 0.01
CA GLY A 133 0.47 -11.47 1.34
C GLY A 133 -0.04 -10.06 1.57
N ALA A 134 -0.90 -9.51 0.69
CA ALA A 134 -1.50 -8.19 0.88
C ALA A 134 -2.41 -8.19 2.11
N ILE A 135 -2.23 -7.20 2.98
CA ILE A 135 -3.01 -6.99 4.19
C ILE A 135 -3.79 -5.69 4.02
N PHE A 136 -5.10 -5.78 4.14
CA PHE A 136 -6.04 -4.67 4.12
C PHE A 136 -6.43 -4.36 5.55
N VAL A 137 -6.32 -3.10 5.96
CA VAL A 137 -6.67 -2.63 7.30
C VAL A 137 -7.80 -1.62 7.18
N PHE A 138 -8.84 -1.82 7.99
CA PHE A 138 -10.06 -1.01 7.99
C PHE A 138 -10.28 -0.40 9.37
N ASP A 139 -10.73 0.85 9.37
CA ASP A 139 -11.26 1.52 10.54
C ASP A 139 -12.73 1.14 10.75
N THR A 140 -13.06 0.78 11.98
CA THR A 140 -14.38 0.34 12.42
C THR A 140 -15.05 1.34 13.38
N GLU A 141 -14.37 2.44 13.71
CA GLU A 141 -14.84 3.43 14.67
C GLU A 141 -16.07 4.18 14.15
N ASP A 142 -17.17 4.12 14.92
CA ASP A 142 -18.43 4.84 14.68
C ASP A 142 -19.06 4.69 13.27
N VAL A 143 -18.74 3.62 12.55
CA VAL A 143 -19.26 3.33 11.20
C VAL A 143 -20.02 2.01 11.12
N ALA A 144 -21.07 1.97 10.29
CA ALA A 144 -21.85 0.75 10.08
C ALA A 144 -21.17 -0.24 9.12
N ASP A 145 -20.38 0.26 8.18
CA ASP A 145 -19.56 -0.51 7.23
C ASP A 145 -18.12 0.04 7.35
N PRO A 146 -17.14 -0.78 7.77
CA PRO A 146 -15.77 -0.31 8.00
C PRO A 146 -15.16 0.33 6.75
N LEU A 147 -14.28 1.31 6.95
CA LEU A 147 -13.64 2.04 5.86
C LEU A 147 -12.18 1.64 5.73
N LEU A 148 -11.71 1.39 4.51
CA LEU A 148 -10.34 0.98 4.29
C LEU A 148 -9.38 2.14 4.57
N CYS A 149 -8.40 1.91 5.44
CA CYS A 149 -7.35 2.87 5.76
C CYS A 149 -6.13 2.68 4.87
N SER A 150 -5.69 1.43 4.73
CA SER A 150 -4.54 1.12 3.89
C SER A 150 -4.52 -0.33 3.44
N VAL A 151 -3.73 -0.58 2.39
CA VAL A 151 -3.37 -1.92 1.94
C VAL A 151 -1.87 -2.00 1.81
N SER A 152 -1.26 -3.06 2.34
CA SER A 152 0.19 -3.20 2.30
C SER A 152 0.65 -4.61 2.01
N VAL A 153 1.84 -4.71 1.42
CA VAL A 153 2.66 -5.93 1.43
C VAL A 153 4.00 -5.53 2.04
N ALA A 154 4.43 -6.25 3.07
CA ALA A 154 5.70 -6.00 3.73
C ALA A 154 6.42 -7.31 4.09
N VAL A 155 7.74 -7.26 4.18
CA VAL A 155 8.54 -8.33 4.78
C VAL A 155 8.95 -7.96 6.20
N HIS A 156 8.65 -8.83 7.16
CA HIS A 156 8.91 -8.58 8.59
C HIS A 156 10.39 -8.55 8.98
N ARG A 157 11.29 -9.03 8.12
CA ARG A 157 12.73 -8.91 8.36
C ARG A 157 13.27 -7.75 7.53
N PRO A 158 13.96 -6.78 8.17
CA PRO A 158 14.75 -5.82 7.43
C PRO A 158 15.67 -6.59 6.49
N HIS A 159 15.67 -6.18 5.22
CA HIS A 159 16.67 -6.66 4.28
C HIS A 159 18.06 -6.49 4.93
N SER A 160 18.80 -7.58 5.11
CA SER A 160 20.16 -7.54 5.68
C SER A 160 21.14 -7.13 4.59
N CYS A 161 21.21 -5.83 4.34
CA CYS A 161 22.22 -5.18 3.52
C CYS A 161 23.54 -5.20 4.32
N GLY A 162 24.56 -5.91 3.82
CA GLY A 162 25.89 -6.07 4.44
C GLY A 162 26.93 -5.21 3.77
#